data_AF-A0A2V8PQG7-F1
#
_entry.id   AF-A0A2V8PQG7-F1
#
_cell.length_a   1.000
_cell.length_b   1.000
_cell.length_c   1.000
_cell.angle_alpha   90.00
_cell.angle_beta   90.00
_cell.angle_gamma   90.00
#
_symmetry.space_group_name_H-M   'P 1'
#
loop_
_entity.id
_entity.type
_entity.pdbx_description
1 polymer ?
#
loop_
_entity_poly.entity_id
_entity_poly.type
_entity_poly.pdbx_seq_one_letter_code
_entity_poly.pdbx_strand_id
1 'polypeptide(L)'
;MNDNYLWDRSGEPDLDVQKLEEILGTLRYQPRPLEIPNDVRLRAGRPFFTKLAIAAAIGLVAIASGLWVNFNRHRTVPAVATTRDSQIDQKRNAPAPQIAPNDNASQLAVVKGTTPTNIQKRHREPARTLVAQNKSRDTAIRQSTLTPQELAEKEQVLLALRLVSAKLNLAQRKSQGLPQPNIIRNQHKIG
;
A
#
# COMPACT_ATOMS: atom_id res chain seq x y z
N MET A 1 -45.74 3.80 17.55
CA MET A 1 -44.63 3.71 16.59
C MET A 1 -44.01 2.34 16.67
N ASN A 2 -44.41 1.48 15.73
CA ASN A 2 -43.95 0.10 15.62
C ASN A 2 -42.70 0.08 14.72
N ASP A 3 -41.52 -0.16 15.29
CA ASP A 3 -40.25 -0.08 14.55
C ASP A 3 -40.17 -1.09 13.40
N ASN A 4 -40.93 -2.20 13.50
CA ASN A 4 -40.95 -3.24 12.48
C ASN A 4 -41.50 -2.73 11.13
N TYR A 5 -42.53 -1.89 11.13
CA TYR A 5 -43.15 -1.39 9.90
C TYR A 5 -42.16 -0.58 9.04
N LEU A 6 -41.20 0.11 9.65
CA LEU A 6 -40.26 0.98 8.95
C LEU A 6 -39.19 0.22 8.15
N TRP A 7 -38.86 -1.01 8.54
CA TRP A 7 -37.75 -1.74 7.93
C TRP A 7 -38.22 -2.80 6.92
N ASP A 8 -39.33 -3.47 7.19
CA ASP A 8 -39.83 -4.55 6.34
C ASP A 8 -41.33 -4.46 6.02
N ARG A 9 -42.02 -3.40 6.48
CA ARG A 9 -43.47 -3.23 6.36
C ARG A 9 -44.28 -4.37 6.97
N SER A 10 -43.70 -5.12 7.92
CA SER A 10 -44.42 -6.14 8.67
C SER A 10 -45.08 -5.52 9.91
N GLY A 11 -46.38 -5.78 10.08
CA GLY A 11 -47.21 -5.25 11.17
C GLY A 11 -48.28 -4.25 10.72
N GLU A 12 -49.19 -3.92 11.63
CA GLU A 12 -50.22 -2.91 11.39
C GLU A 12 -49.59 -1.50 11.36
N PRO A 13 -49.77 -0.73 10.27
CA PRO A 13 -49.30 0.64 10.20
C PRO A 13 -50.09 1.54 11.14
N ASP A 14 -49.38 2.45 11.81
CA ASP A 14 -50.01 3.58 12.51
C ASP A 14 -50.79 4.41 11.46
N LEU A 15 -52.00 4.88 11.82
CA LEU A 15 -52.91 5.60 10.91
C LEU A 15 -52.26 6.83 10.23
N ASP A 16 -51.36 7.50 10.96
CA ASP A 16 -50.65 8.67 10.44
C ASP A 16 -49.59 8.29 9.40
N VAL A 17 -48.92 7.15 9.60
CA VAL A 17 -47.96 6.60 8.63
C VAL A 17 -48.67 6.17 7.35
N GLN A 18 -49.86 5.59 7.47
CA GLN A 18 -50.67 5.21 6.30
C GLN A 18 -51.06 6.43 5.45
N LYS A 19 -51.51 7.52 6.07
CA LYS A 19 -51.82 8.78 5.37
C LYS A 19 -50.59 9.38 4.69
N LEU A 20 -49.43 9.34 5.36
CA LEU A 20 -48.17 9.80 4.79
C LEU A 20 -47.74 8.94 3.60
N GLU A 21 -47.85 7.62 3.70
CA GLU A 21 -47.54 6.71 2.59
C GLU A 21 -48.48 6.90 1.40
N GLU A 22 -49.76 7.20 1.64
CA GLU A 22 -50.71 7.53 0.58
C GLU A 22 -50.35 8.83 -0.15
N ILE A 23 -50.08 9.91 0.60
CA ILE A 23 -49.69 11.21 0.04
C ILE A 23 -48.37 11.09 -0.73
N LEU A 24 -47.35 10.50 -0.11
CA LEU A 24 -46.01 10.35 -0.72
C LEU A 24 -45.97 9.26 -1.79
N GLY A 25 -46.91 8.32 -1.77
CA GLY A 25 -47.05 7.26 -2.78
C GLY A 25 -47.32 7.82 -4.16
N THR A 26 -48.06 8.93 -4.26
CA THR A 26 -48.31 9.63 -5.54
C THR A 26 -47.04 10.27 -6.13
N LEU A 27 -46.08 10.64 -5.29
CA LEU A 27 -44.80 11.23 -5.67
C LEU A 27 -43.69 10.19 -5.88
N ARG A 28 -43.99 8.88 -5.74
CA ARG A 28 -42.99 7.85 -6.00
C ARG A 28 -42.52 7.91 -7.44
N TYR A 29 -41.21 7.88 -7.60
CA TYR A 29 -40.55 7.77 -8.88
C TYR A 29 -41.09 6.56 -9.67
N GLN A 30 -41.76 6.83 -10.79
CA GLN A 30 -42.07 5.80 -11.77
C GLN A 30 -40.83 5.56 -12.62
N PRO A 31 -40.29 4.33 -12.68
CA PRO A 31 -39.16 4.03 -13.54
C PRO A 31 -39.57 4.20 -14.99
N ARG A 32 -39.32 5.38 -15.54
CA ARG A 32 -39.47 5.66 -16.95
C ARG A 32 -38.21 5.15 -17.66
N PRO A 33 -38.33 4.39 -18.75
CA PRO A 33 -37.16 4.00 -19.54
C PRO A 33 -36.41 5.27 -19.94
N LEU A 34 -35.09 5.29 -19.69
CA LEU A 34 -34.26 6.41 -20.10
C LEU A 34 -34.23 6.46 -21.63
N GLU A 35 -34.93 7.44 -22.21
CA GLU A 35 -34.83 7.77 -23.62
C GLU A 35 -33.52 8.54 -23.83
N ILE A 36 -32.44 7.83 -24.18
CA ILE A 36 -31.18 8.46 -24.54
C ILE A 36 -31.33 8.97 -25.98
N PRO A 37 -31.26 10.30 -26.23
CA PRO A 37 -31.42 10.83 -27.56
C PRO A 37 -30.29 10.33 -28.47
N ASN A 38 -30.66 9.83 -29.66
CA ASN A 38 -29.71 9.29 -30.64
C ASN A 38 -28.76 10.35 -31.23
N ASP A 39 -28.98 11.64 -30.94
CA ASP A 39 -28.15 12.74 -31.43
C ASP A 39 -26.97 13.10 -30.50
N VAL A 40 -26.78 12.37 -29.40
CA VAL A 40 -25.57 12.56 -28.59
C VAL A 40 -24.39 11.90 -29.30
N ARG A 41 -23.83 12.60 -30.29
CA ARG A 41 -22.54 12.26 -30.89
C ARG A 41 -21.48 12.43 -29.81
N LEU A 42 -21.15 11.32 -29.12
CA LEU A 42 -19.95 11.22 -28.30
C LEU A 42 -18.77 11.57 -29.21
N ARG A 43 -18.27 12.80 -29.07
CA ARG A 43 -17.11 13.30 -29.81
C ARG A 43 -15.92 12.47 -29.39
N ALA A 44 -15.67 11.37 -30.10
CA ALA A 44 -14.51 10.52 -29.91
C ALA A 44 -13.27 11.41 -30.00
N GLY A 45 -12.64 11.65 -28.84
CA GLY A 45 -11.50 12.53 -28.72
C GLY A 45 -10.40 12.11 -29.68
N ARG A 46 -9.90 13.07 -30.45
CA ARG A 46 -8.85 12.86 -31.45
C ARG A 46 -7.59 12.32 -30.75
N PRO A 47 -6.97 11.21 -31.20
CA PRO A 47 -5.86 10.54 -30.50
C PRO A 47 -4.51 11.27 -30.56
N PHE A 48 -4.47 12.51 -31.08
CA PHE A 48 -3.25 13.29 -31.21
C PHE A 48 -2.67 13.71 -29.86
N PHE A 49 -3.50 13.82 -28.82
CA PHE A 49 -3.04 14.16 -27.47
C PHE A 49 -2.15 13.09 -26.85
N THR A 50 -2.35 11.81 -27.19
CA THR A 50 -1.55 10.72 -26.63
C THR A 50 -0.09 10.80 -27.07
N LYS A 51 0.17 11.18 -28.32
CA LYS A 51 1.54 11.37 -28.83
C LYS A 51 2.22 12.59 -28.17
N LEU A 52 1.46 13.67 -27.96
CA LEU A 52 1.95 14.87 -27.30
C LEU A 52 2.29 14.61 -25.82
N ALA A 53 1.47 13.81 -25.12
CA ALA A 53 1.70 13.43 -23.74
C ALA A 53 3.00 12.62 -23.56
N ILE A 54 3.29 11.69 -24.48
CA ILE A 54 4.53 10.91 -24.46
C ILE A 54 5.75 11.83 -24.67
N ALA A 55 5.68 12.74 -25.66
CA ALA A 55 6.76 13.69 -25.91
C ALA A 55 7.02 14.62 -24.70
N ALA A 56 5.95 15.12 -24.07
CA ALA A 56 6.05 15.94 -22.87
C ALA A 56 6.66 15.18 -21.68
N ALA A 57 6.27 13.92 -21.49
CA ALA A 57 6.83 13.06 -20.43
C ALA A 57 8.34 12.85 -20.60
N ILE A 58 8.80 12.55 -21.83
CA ILE A 58 10.23 12.41 -22.13
C ILE A 58 10.97 13.72 -21.85
N GLY A 59 10.40 14.86 -22.26
CA GLY A 59 10.98 16.18 -21.99
C GLY A 59 11.17 16.46 -20.50
N LEU A 60 10.15 16.17 -19.68
CA LEU A 60 10.23 16.35 -18.22
C LEU A 60 11.29 15.45 -17.58
N VAL A 61 11.39 14.18 -18.01
CA VAL A 61 12.41 13.25 -17.50
C VAL A 61 13.82 13.73 -17.88
N ALA A 62 14.02 14.23 -19.09
CA ALA A 62 15.30 14.78 -19.53
C ALA A 62 15.70 16.02 -18.71
N ILE A 63 14.77 16.95 -18.49
CA ILE A 63 14.99 18.16 -17.68
C ILE A 63 15.33 17.79 -16.23
N ALA A 64 14.55 16.90 -15.62
CA ALA A 64 14.78 16.46 -14.24
C ALA A 64 16.15 15.77 -14.09
N SER A 65 16.53 14.92 -15.06
CA SER A 65 17.83 14.25 -15.08
C SER A 65 18.98 15.25 -15.24
N GLY A 66 18.83 16.24 -16.12
CA GLY A 66 19.81 17.31 -16.32
C GLY A 66 20.03 18.15 -15.06
N LEU A 67 18.94 18.55 -14.40
CA LEU A 67 19.00 19.28 -13.13
C LEU A 67 19.66 18.45 -12.03
N TRP A 68 19.31 17.17 -11.91
CA TRP A 68 19.90 16.27 -10.94
C TRP A 68 21.42 16.15 -11.11
N VAL A 69 21.89 15.95 -12.34
CA VAL A 69 23.33 15.87 -12.65
C VAL A 69 24.04 17.19 -12.32
N ASN A 70 23.42 18.34 -12.62
CA ASN A 70 24.00 19.64 -12.31
C ASN A 70 24.16 19.86 -10.80
N PHE A 71 23.12 19.54 -10.01
CA PHE A 71 23.19 19.66 -8.55
C PHE A 71 24.21 18.70 -7.91
N ASN A 72 24.38 17.50 -8.48
CA ASN A 72 25.31 16.51 -7.94
C ASN A 72 26.79 16.85 -8.24
N ARG A 73 27.06 17.68 -9.26
CA ARG A 73 28.43 18.13 -9.59
C ARG A 73 29.01 19.11 -8.55
N HIS A 74 28.18 19.87 -7.85
CA HIS A 74 28.64 20.84 -6.84
C HIS A 74 29.11 20.21 -5.51
N ARG A 75 29.12 18.88 -5.39
CA ARG A 75 29.66 18.15 -4.22
C ARG A 75 31.08 17.60 -4.43
N THR A 76 31.87 18.16 -5.35
CA THR A 76 33.32 17.99 -5.26
C THR A 76 33.81 18.89 -4.13
N VAL A 77 33.77 18.35 -2.91
CA VAL A 77 34.55 18.90 -1.79
C VAL A 77 35.98 19.04 -2.32
N PRO A 78 36.56 20.25 -2.39
CA PRO A 78 37.95 20.39 -2.75
C PRO A 78 38.71 19.55 -1.73
N ALA A 79 39.37 18.49 -2.20
CA ALA A 79 40.31 17.76 -1.40
C ALA A 79 41.32 18.80 -0.92
N VAL A 80 41.18 19.21 0.35
CA VAL A 80 42.18 20.00 1.04
C VAL A 80 43.44 19.17 0.92
N ALA A 81 44.31 19.58 0.00
CA ALA A 81 45.67 19.14 -0.11
C ALA A 81 46.32 19.51 1.22
N THR A 82 46.20 18.62 2.18
CA THR A 82 47.02 18.61 3.38
C THR A 82 48.39 18.21 2.86
N THR A 83 49.20 19.24 2.56
CA THR A 83 50.65 19.15 2.47
C THR A 83 51.11 18.45 3.73
N ARG A 84 51.34 17.14 3.60
CA ARG A 84 51.83 16.27 4.65
C ARG A 84 53.33 16.44 4.65
N ASP A 85 53.80 17.42 5.40
CA ASP A 85 55.22 17.48 5.77
C ASP A 85 55.59 16.19 6.48
N SER A 86 56.65 15.60 5.96
CA SER A 86 57.26 14.39 6.47
C SER A 86 58.10 14.77 7.68
N GLN A 87 57.68 14.39 8.90
CA GLN A 87 58.63 14.22 9.99
C GLN A 87 58.27 13.00 10.83
N ILE A 88 58.93 11.91 10.42
CA ILE A 88 59.51 10.81 11.21
C ILE A 88 59.52 11.14 12.71
N ASP A 89 58.85 10.37 13.58
CA ASP A 89 59.42 9.19 14.23
C ASP A 89 58.49 8.61 15.32
N GLN A 90 58.79 7.37 15.71
CA GLN A 90 58.46 6.70 16.96
C GLN A 90 57.08 6.03 17.19
N LYS A 91 57.13 4.71 16.99
CA LYS A 91 57.14 3.70 18.08
C LYS A 91 55.85 3.57 18.92
N ARG A 92 55.19 2.41 18.76
CA ARG A 92 55.03 1.34 19.78
C ARG A 92 53.61 0.76 19.82
N ASN A 93 53.53 -0.48 19.32
CA ASN A 93 52.86 -1.66 19.86
C ASN A 93 51.41 -1.62 20.41
N ALA A 94 50.66 -2.62 19.90
CA ALA A 94 49.63 -3.43 20.58
C ALA A 94 48.15 -3.08 20.28
N PRO A 95 47.21 -4.03 20.47
CA PRO A 95 46.92 -5.13 19.55
C PRO A 95 45.48 -5.11 19.01
N ALA A 96 45.28 -5.83 17.92
CA ALA A 96 44.01 -6.01 17.22
C ALA A 96 42.91 -6.64 18.10
N PRO A 97 41.66 -6.11 18.06
CA PRO A 97 40.48 -6.87 18.43
C PRO A 97 40.01 -7.69 17.23
N GLN A 98 39.89 -9.00 17.48
CA GLN A 98 39.41 -10.01 16.55
C GLN A 98 37.96 -9.74 16.13
N ILE A 99 37.74 -9.90 14.83
CA ILE A 99 36.44 -9.97 14.18
C ILE A 99 35.85 -11.34 14.54
N ALA A 100 34.78 -11.36 15.32
CA ALA A 100 33.91 -12.52 15.43
C ALA A 100 32.83 -12.46 14.32
N PRO A 101 32.62 -13.52 13.53
CA PRO A 101 31.47 -13.63 12.67
C PRO A 101 30.24 -13.94 13.53
N ASN A 102 29.31 -13.00 13.60
CA ASN A 102 28.05 -13.19 14.30
C ASN A 102 27.04 -13.83 13.34
N ASP A 103 27.12 -15.15 13.19
CA ASP A 103 26.07 -15.98 12.60
C ASP A 103 24.90 -16.08 13.58
N ASN A 104 23.99 -15.10 13.54
CA ASN A 104 22.70 -15.20 14.20
C ASN A 104 21.60 -15.45 13.16
N ALA A 105 21.51 -16.72 12.75
CA ALA A 105 20.32 -17.30 12.16
C ALA A 105 19.23 -17.42 13.23
N SER A 106 18.39 -16.39 13.38
CA SER A 106 17.14 -16.51 14.14
C SER A 106 16.06 -17.12 13.28
N GLN A 107 16.09 -18.45 13.26
CA GLN A 107 14.99 -19.38 13.46
C GLN A 107 13.55 -18.87 13.26
N LEU A 108 12.87 -19.59 12.37
CA LEU A 108 11.42 -19.73 12.27
C LEU A 108 10.78 -20.00 13.65
N ALA A 109 9.97 -19.05 14.13
CA ALA A 109 8.98 -19.33 15.15
C ALA A 109 7.69 -19.83 14.48
N VAL A 110 7.59 -21.14 14.36
CA VAL A 110 6.34 -21.88 14.19
C VAL A 110 5.51 -21.66 15.47
N VAL A 111 4.51 -20.77 15.42
CA VAL A 111 3.49 -20.68 16.46
C VAL A 111 2.40 -21.68 16.11
N LYS A 112 2.47 -22.84 16.77
CA LYS A 112 1.48 -23.90 16.74
C LYS A 112 0.57 -23.74 17.96
N GLY A 113 -0.67 -23.33 17.71
CA GLY A 113 -1.88 -23.76 18.41
C GLY A 113 -2.15 -23.26 19.84
N THR A 114 -3.24 -22.51 20.00
CA THR A 114 -4.21 -22.77 21.06
C THR A 114 -5.63 -22.77 20.49
N THR A 115 -6.36 -23.76 20.96
CA THR A 115 -7.65 -24.35 20.58
C THR A 115 -8.88 -23.48 20.91
N PRO A 116 -10.08 -23.86 20.44
CA PRO A 116 -11.23 -22.98 20.26
C PRO A 116 -12.11 -22.89 21.50
N THR A 117 -12.59 -21.68 21.80
CA THR A 117 -13.67 -21.50 22.76
C THR A 117 -15.02 -21.63 22.07
N ASN A 118 -15.64 -22.76 22.39
CA ASN A 118 -17.02 -23.14 22.18
C ASN A 118 -18.01 -22.03 22.60
N ILE A 119 -18.76 -21.47 21.66
CA ILE A 119 -20.00 -20.73 21.93
C ILE A 119 -21.10 -21.29 21.02
N GLN A 120 -21.80 -22.27 21.61
CA GLN A 120 -23.23 -22.49 21.60
C GLN A 120 -24.06 -22.02 20.38
N LYS A 121 -24.56 -23.04 19.71
CA LYS A 121 -25.70 -23.12 18.78
C LYS A 121 -26.81 -22.09 19.06
N ARG A 122 -27.03 -21.19 18.10
CA ARG A 122 -28.36 -20.63 17.83
C ARG A 122 -28.77 -21.00 16.41
N HIS A 123 -29.90 -21.69 16.33
CA HIS A 123 -30.61 -22.00 15.10
C HIS A 123 -30.91 -20.68 14.37
N ARG A 124 -30.27 -20.49 13.22
CA ARG A 124 -30.47 -19.36 12.32
C ARG A 124 -31.02 -19.94 11.02
N GLU A 125 -32.31 -19.73 10.77
CA GLU A 125 -32.89 -19.98 9.46
C GLU A 125 -32.31 -19.00 8.42
N PRO A 126 -32.27 -19.43 7.14
CA PRO A 126 -31.31 -18.90 6.18
C PRO A 126 -31.73 -17.52 5.69
N ALA A 127 -31.02 -16.50 6.18
CA ALA A 127 -30.95 -15.23 5.50
C ALA A 127 -30.54 -15.50 4.05
N ARG A 128 -31.39 -15.09 3.10
CA ARG A 128 -31.02 -14.98 1.69
C ARG A 128 -30.02 -13.83 1.58
N THR A 129 -28.79 -14.12 1.99
CA THR A 129 -27.61 -13.34 1.68
C THR A 129 -27.53 -13.29 0.17
N LEU A 130 -27.90 -12.14 -0.41
CA LEU A 130 -27.45 -11.74 -1.72
C LEU A 130 -25.94 -11.56 -1.62
N VAL A 131 -25.22 -12.69 -1.60
CA VAL A 131 -23.79 -12.74 -1.77
C VAL A 131 -23.57 -12.13 -3.14
N ALA A 132 -23.05 -10.90 -3.16
CA ALA A 132 -22.49 -10.34 -4.37
C ALA A 132 -21.46 -11.37 -4.84
N GLN A 133 -21.82 -12.09 -5.91
CA GLN A 133 -20.88 -12.97 -6.60
C GLN A 133 -19.81 -12.04 -7.15
N ASN A 134 -18.78 -11.83 -6.36
CA ASN A 134 -17.52 -11.30 -6.83
C ASN A 134 -16.98 -12.38 -7.76
N LYS A 135 -17.42 -12.30 -9.01
CA LYS A 135 -16.92 -13.07 -10.13
C LYS A 135 -15.51 -12.58 -10.34
N SER A 136 -14.60 -13.00 -9.45
CA SER A 136 -13.18 -12.98 -9.71
C SER A 136 -13.07 -13.69 -11.05
N ARG A 137 -12.76 -12.90 -12.07
CA ARG A 137 -12.20 -13.47 -13.28
C ARG A 137 -11.01 -14.24 -12.76
N ASP A 138 -11.12 -15.57 -12.76
CA ASP A 138 -9.97 -16.45 -12.82
C ASP A 138 -9.25 -16.05 -14.10
N THR A 139 -8.48 -14.96 -14.04
CA THR A 139 -7.27 -14.81 -14.81
C THR A 139 -6.45 -16.01 -14.37
N ALA A 140 -6.66 -17.13 -15.06
CA ALA A 140 -5.74 -18.24 -15.06
C ALA A 140 -4.37 -17.60 -15.27
N ILE A 141 -3.64 -17.49 -14.17
CA ILE A 141 -2.28 -17.00 -14.16
C ILE A 141 -1.57 -18.03 -15.01
N ARG A 142 -1.40 -17.73 -16.30
CA ARG A 142 -0.52 -18.49 -17.17
C ARG A 142 0.80 -18.45 -16.44
N GLN A 143 1.14 -19.57 -15.80
CA GLN A 143 2.47 -19.79 -15.26
C GLN A 143 3.36 -19.71 -16.48
N SER A 144 3.92 -18.52 -16.67
CA SER A 144 4.87 -18.26 -17.73
C SER A 144 6.01 -19.20 -17.38
N THR A 145 6.31 -20.15 -18.26
CA THR A 145 7.46 -21.05 -18.11
C THR A 145 8.70 -20.18 -18.26
N LEU A 146 9.02 -19.45 -17.20
CA LEU A 146 10.12 -18.49 -17.17
C LEU A 146 11.40 -19.27 -17.20
N THR A 147 12.29 -18.84 -18.08
CA THR A 147 13.64 -19.36 -18.12
C THR A 147 14.31 -19.11 -16.77
N PRO A 148 15.27 -19.97 -16.33
CA PRO A 148 15.92 -19.82 -15.03
C PRO A 148 16.58 -18.45 -14.83
N GLN A 149 16.97 -17.78 -15.92
CA GLN A 149 17.50 -16.43 -15.91
C GLN A 149 16.44 -15.38 -15.53
N GLU A 150 15.24 -15.45 -16.13
CA GLU A 150 14.16 -14.50 -15.82
C GLU A 150 13.64 -14.67 -14.38
N LEU A 151 13.81 -15.85 -13.79
CA LEU A 151 13.46 -16.10 -12.38
C LEU A 151 14.41 -15.33 -11.45
N ALA A 152 15.72 -15.37 -11.71
CA ALA A 152 16.72 -14.61 -10.95
C ALA A 152 16.49 -13.09 -11.06
N GLU A 153 16.18 -12.59 -12.26
CA GLU A 153 15.88 -11.17 -12.47
C GLU A 153 14.61 -10.74 -11.71
N LYS A 154 13.57 -11.58 -11.71
CA LYS A 154 12.33 -11.32 -10.95
C LYS A 154 12.58 -11.28 -9.44
N GLU A 155 13.40 -12.18 -8.91
CA GLU A 155 13.78 -12.16 -7.51
C GLU A 155 14.51 -10.87 -7.14
N GLN A 156 15.41 -10.40 -8.01
CA GLN A 156 16.12 -9.14 -7.80
C GLN A 156 15.17 -7.94 -7.80
N VAL A 157 14.19 -7.90 -8.70
CA VAL A 157 13.15 -6.86 -8.72
C VAL A 157 12.29 -6.90 -7.46
N LEU A 158 11.90 -8.10 -7.00
CA LEU A 158 11.13 -8.25 -5.76
C LEU A 158 11.92 -7.80 -4.53
N LEU A 159 13.22 -8.10 -4.46
CA LEU A 159 14.10 -7.62 -3.39
C LEU A 159 14.24 -6.10 -3.41
N ALA A 160 14.46 -5.52 -4.60
CA ALA A 160 14.54 -4.07 -4.76
C ALA A 160 13.22 -3.39 -4.33
N LEU A 161 12.07 -3.93 -4.74
CA LEU A 161 10.77 -3.40 -4.36
C LEU A 161 10.53 -3.49 -2.85
N ARG A 162 10.92 -4.60 -2.20
CA ARG A 162 10.86 -4.76 -0.73
C ARG A 162 11.74 -3.74 -0.03
N LEU A 163 12.95 -3.50 -0.53
CA LEU A 163 13.90 -2.55 0.06
C LEU A 163 13.38 -1.11 -0.07
N VAL A 164 12.87 -0.75 -1.24
CA VAL A 164 12.25 0.57 -1.49
C VAL A 164 11.02 0.76 -0.61
N SER A 165 10.15 -0.25 -0.52
CA SER A 165 8.99 -0.27 0.39
C SER A 165 9.40 -0.04 1.85
N ALA A 166 10.42 -0.75 2.34
CA ALA A 166 10.93 -0.58 3.69
C ALA A 166 11.48 0.83 3.93
N LYS A 167 12.22 1.39 2.97
CA LYS A 167 12.74 2.77 3.05
C LYS A 167 11.62 3.81 3.02
N LEU A 168 10.61 3.62 2.17
CA LEU A 168 9.44 4.50 2.10
C LEU A 168 8.69 4.49 3.43
N ASN A 169 8.44 3.30 4.00
CA ASN A 169 7.78 3.17 5.30
C ASN A 169 8.60 3.84 6.41
N LEU A 170 9.93 3.71 6.39
CA LEU A 170 10.81 4.41 7.32
C LEU A 170 10.73 5.93 7.15
N ALA A 171 10.73 6.45 5.91
CA ALA A 171 10.60 7.87 5.64
C ALA A 171 9.22 8.42 6.06
N GLN A 172 8.15 7.66 5.80
CA GLN A 172 6.79 7.98 6.21
C GLN A 172 6.64 8.02 7.74
N ARG A 173 7.27 7.08 8.45
CA ARG A 173 7.31 7.11 9.93
C ARG A 173 8.07 8.33 10.44
N LYS A 174 9.18 8.70 9.81
CA LYS A 174 9.95 9.91 10.15
C LYS A 174 9.15 11.19 9.90
N SER A 175 8.37 11.27 8.81
CA SER A 175 7.58 12.47 8.51
C SER A 175 6.34 12.61 9.39
N GLN A 176 5.76 11.49 9.83
CA GLN A 176 4.59 11.49 10.72
C GLN A 176 4.94 11.69 12.20
N GLY A 177 6.22 11.84 12.55
CA GLY A 177 6.65 12.14 13.92
C GLY A 177 6.29 11.06 14.95
N LEU A 178 5.97 9.82 14.52
CA LEU A 178 5.66 8.74 15.46
C LEU A 178 6.93 8.38 16.25
N PRO A 179 6.82 8.23 17.59
CA PRO A 179 7.95 7.89 18.43
C PRO A 179 8.56 6.58 17.97
N GLN A 180 9.89 6.56 17.86
CA GLN A 180 10.63 5.34 17.57
C GLN A 180 10.21 4.25 18.57
N PRO A 181 10.08 2.97 18.15
CA PRO A 181 9.91 1.89 19.10
C PRO A 181 11.05 2.00 20.10
N ASN A 182 10.68 2.33 21.34
CA ASN A 182 11.58 2.47 22.47
C ASN A 182 12.59 1.33 22.39
N ILE A 183 13.85 1.67 22.11
CA ILE A 183 14.97 0.84 22.52
C ILE A 183 14.79 0.78 24.04
N ILE A 184 14.24 -0.35 24.51
CA ILE A 184 14.14 -0.68 25.93
C ILE A 184 15.58 -0.78 26.40
N ARG A 185 16.13 0.38 26.77
CA ARG A 185 17.43 0.54 27.37
C ARG A 185 17.20 0.05 28.80
N ASN A 186 17.37 -1.25 29.00
CA ASN A 186 17.44 -1.85 30.33
C ASN A 186 18.54 -1.13 31.11
N GLN A 187 18.15 -0.07 31.83
CA GLN A 187 19.01 0.58 32.79
C GLN A 187 19.10 -0.39 33.97
N HIS A 188 20.13 -1.24 33.95
CA HIS A 188 20.61 -1.87 35.16
C HIS A 188 21.20 -0.78 36.03
N LYS A 189 20.37 -0.21 36.92
CA LYS A 189 20.82 0.63 38.02
C LYS A 189 21.39 -0.30 39.09
N ILE A 190 22.71 -0.46 39.07
CA ILE A 190 23.50 -1.00 40.17
C ILE A 190 23.93 0.22 40.99
N GLY A 191 23.54 0.27 42.26
CA GLY A 191 23.90 1.34 43.21
C GLY A 191 22.72 1.83 44.01
#